data_AF-A0A100VJX9-F1
#
_entry.id   AF-A0A100VJX9-F1
#
_cell.length_a   1.000
_cell.length_b   1.000
_cell.length_c   1.000
_cell.angle_alpha   90.00
_cell.angle_beta   90.00
_cell.angle_gamma   90.00
#
_symmetry.space_group_name_H-M   'P 1'
#
loop_
_entity.id
_entity.type
_entity.pdbx_description
1 polymer ?
#
loop_
_entity_poly.entity_id
_entity_poly.type
_entity_poly.pdbx_seq_one_letter_code
_entity_poly.pdbx_strand_id
1 'polypeptide(L)'
;MISLRKITLDNRRAIFNLEVSDDQRQFVASNLSSVASCYVLSQNGGHPFPFAIYMDDQPVGFVMITYGITGYDLPSIADSSYCILRLMIDHQYQNRGYGRQAIVEILEYIRTYPAGPAQYCWISYSPENVSAKKLYESFGFVDNGEICHDELITVLEL
;
A
#
# COMPACT_ATOMS: atom_id res chain seq x y z
N MET A 1 19.75 -0.52 -1.70
CA MET A 1 18.83 -0.06 -0.63
C MET A 1 17.41 0.13 -1.17
N ILE A 2 16.36 -0.17 -0.38
CA ILE A 2 14.98 0.15 -0.78
C ILE A 2 14.73 1.65 -0.65
N SER A 3 13.99 2.25 -1.59
CA SER A 3 13.58 3.65 -1.52
C SER A 3 12.22 3.86 -2.19
N LEU A 4 11.47 4.85 -1.69
CA LEU A 4 10.24 5.33 -2.30
C LEU A 4 10.54 6.50 -3.24
N ARG A 5 10.18 6.36 -4.52
CA ARG A 5 10.41 7.39 -5.54
C ARG A 5 9.09 7.84 -6.16
N LYS A 6 8.98 9.14 -6.45
CA LYS A 6 7.81 9.68 -7.17
C LYS A 6 7.70 9.03 -8.55
N ILE A 7 6.46 8.85 -9.00
CA ILE A 7 6.17 8.42 -10.37
C ILE A 7 6.17 9.66 -11.26
N THR A 8 7.03 9.66 -12.28
CA THR A 8 7.25 10.76 -13.22
C THR A 8 7.06 10.27 -14.66
N LEU A 9 7.17 11.18 -15.63
CA LEU A 9 7.15 10.82 -17.05
C LEU A 9 8.24 9.81 -17.42
N ASP A 10 9.38 9.85 -16.73
CA ASP A 10 10.56 9.03 -17.03
C ASP A 10 10.36 7.58 -16.61
N ASN A 11 9.71 7.33 -15.46
CA ASN A 11 9.58 5.99 -14.90
C ASN A 11 8.18 5.39 -15.05
N ARG A 12 7.12 6.15 -15.37
CA ARG A 12 5.73 5.65 -15.37
C ARG A 12 5.53 4.38 -16.19
N ARG A 13 6.20 4.25 -17.34
CA ARG A 13 6.06 3.07 -18.21
C ARG A 13 6.57 1.81 -17.53
N ALA A 14 7.73 1.89 -16.87
CA ALA A 14 8.28 0.76 -16.14
C ALA A 14 7.36 0.37 -14.99
N ILE A 15 6.85 1.34 -14.22
CA ILE A 15 5.97 1.08 -13.07
C ILE A 15 4.63 0.49 -13.49
N PHE A 16 4.04 0.96 -14.59
CA PHE A 16 2.75 0.44 -15.08
C PHE A 16 2.85 -0.96 -15.68
N ASN A 17 4.06 -1.37 -16.10
CA ASN A 17 4.34 -2.69 -16.64
C ASN A 17 4.83 -3.69 -15.58
N LEU A 18 4.99 -3.29 -14.32
CA LEU A 18 5.28 -4.24 -13.25
C LEU A 18 4.08 -5.18 -13.09
N GLU A 19 4.35 -6.48 -13.01
CA GLU A 19 3.34 -7.51 -12.89
C GLU A 19 3.53 -8.31 -11.61
N VAL A 20 2.42 -8.56 -10.91
CA VAL A 20 2.38 -9.63 -9.91
C VAL A 20 2.30 -10.98 -10.60
N SER A 21 2.60 -12.06 -9.87
CA SER A 21 2.42 -13.40 -10.42
C SER A 21 0.96 -13.65 -10.77
N ASP A 22 0.69 -14.57 -11.71
CA ASP A 22 -0.67 -14.86 -12.17
C ASP A 22 -1.61 -15.22 -11.00
N ASP A 23 -1.11 -15.97 -10.01
CA ASP A 23 -1.85 -16.34 -8.79
C ASP A 23 -2.25 -15.13 -7.93
N GLN A 24 -1.52 -14.03 -8.03
CA GLN A 24 -1.75 -12.79 -7.28
C GLN A 24 -2.50 -11.72 -8.06
N ARG A 25 -2.64 -11.86 -9.39
CA ARG A 25 -3.34 -10.88 -10.24
C ARG A 25 -4.77 -10.61 -9.77
N GLN A 26 -5.45 -11.61 -9.20
CA GLN A 26 -6.82 -11.44 -8.70
C GLN A 26 -6.93 -10.58 -7.43
N PHE A 27 -5.85 -10.42 -6.66
CA PHE A 27 -5.87 -9.71 -5.37
C PHE A 27 -5.41 -8.25 -5.47
N VAL A 28 -4.88 -7.81 -6.63
CA VAL A 28 -4.26 -6.48 -6.76
C VAL A 28 -4.74 -5.77 -8.02
N ALA A 29 -5.35 -4.59 -7.84
CA ALA A 29 -5.66 -3.72 -8.97
C ALA A 29 -4.39 -3.30 -9.71
N SER A 30 -4.44 -3.16 -11.03
CA SER A 30 -3.27 -2.74 -11.81
C SER A 30 -2.69 -1.41 -11.32
N ASN A 31 -1.38 -1.23 -11.47
CA ASN A 31 -0.70 0.02 -11.10
C ASN A 31 -1.28 1.23 -11.86
N LEU A 32 -1.67 1.03 -13.13
CA LEU A 32 -2.34 2.06 -13.93
C LEU A 32 -3.70 2.47 -13.32
N SER A 33 -4.53 1.48 -12.94
CA SER A 33 -5.81 1.74 -12.28
C SER A 33 -5.59 2.46 -10.94
N SER A 34 -4.62 2.01 -10.14
CA SER A 34 -4.28 2.62 -8.85
C SER A 34 -3.86 4.09 -8.99
N VAL A 35 -3.03 4.41 -9.99
CA VAL A 35 -2.65 5.81 -10.27
C VAL A 35 -3.83 6.64 -10.78
N ALA A 36 -4.75 6.06 -11.57
CA ALA A 36 -5.99 6.75 -11.94
C ALA A 36 -6.90 7.01 -10.72
N SER A 37 -7.02 6.04 -9.80
CA SER A 37 -7.76 6.21 -8.54
C SER A 37 -7.21 7.33 -7.67
N CYS A 38 -5.90 7.63 -7.74
CA CYS A 38 -5.33 8.78 -7.04
C CYS A 38 -5.99 10.10 -7.48
N TYR A 39 -6.27 10.27 -8.78
CA TYR A 39 -6.97 11.45 -9.27
C TYR A 39 -8.37 11.54 -8.68
N VAL A 40 -9.13 10.45 -8.73
CA VAL A 40 -10.52 10.39 -8.23
C VAL A 40 -10.57 10.67 -6.73
N LEU A 41 -9.74 9.98 -5.92
CA LEU A 41 -9.68 10.20 -4.48
C LEU A 41 -9.35 11.66 -4.14
N SER A 42 -8.42 12.28 -4.87
CA SER A 42 -8.08 13.69 -4.66
C SER A 42 -9.24 14.63 -4.93
N GLN A 43 -10.11 14.32 -5.91
CA GLN A 43 -11.32 15.11 -6.17
C GLN A 43 -12.41 14.92 -5.10
N ASN A 44 -12.30 13.87 -4.30
CA ASN A 44 -13.25 13.50 -3.26
C ASN A 44 -12.72 13.78 -1.84
N GLY A 45 -11.73 14.67 -1.72
CA GLY A 45 -11.18 15.10 -0.42
C GLY A 45 -10.15 14.14 0.19
N GLY A 46 -9.69 13.15 -0.57
CA GLY A 46 -8.63 12.23 -0.14
C GLY A 46 -7.23 12.72 -0.45
N HIS A 47 -6.26 12.08 0.20
CA HIS A 47 -4.83 12.39 0.04
C HIS A 47 -4.05 11.14 -0.39
N PRO A 48 -4.09 10.76 -1.68
CA PRO A 48 -3.35 9.61 -2.18
C PRO A 48 -1.87 9.96 -2.45
N PHE A 49 -0.98 9.08 -2.02
CA PHE A 49 0.47 9.16 -2.21
C PHE A 49 0.97 7.90 -2.93
N PRO A 50 0.98 7.88 -4.27
CA PRO A 50 1.55 6.80 -5.05
C PRO A 50 3.07 6.92 -5.13
N PHE A 51 3.78 5.84 -4.83
CA PHE A 51 5.23 5.73 -5.00
C PHE A 51 5.61 4.47 -5.75
N ALA A 52 6.68 4.59 -6.52
CA ALA A 52 7.43 3.46 -7.00
C ALA A 52 8.40 2.98 -5.92
N ILE A 53 8.50 1.66 -5.74
CA ILE A 53 9.47 1.04 -4.84
C ILE A 53 10.68 0.66 -5.68
N TYR A 54 11.85 1.16 -5.29
CA TYR A 54 13.11 0.90 -5.96
C TYR A 54 14.04 0.08 -5.07
N MET A 55 14.74 -0.88 -5.67
CA MET A 55 15.91 -1.53 -5.11
C MET A 55 17.15 -0.93 -5.79
N ASP A 56 17.86 -0.06 -5.09
CA ASP A 56 18.89 0.80 -5.69
C ASP A 56 18.27 1.59 -6.86
N ASP A 57 18.70 1.36 -8.09
CA ASP A 57 18.16 2.03 -9.29
C ASP A 57 17.15 1.19 -10.08
N GLN A 58 16.83 -0.01 -9.62
CA GLN A 58 15.86 -0.89 -10.26
C GLN A 58 14.45 -0.68 -9.67
N PRO A 59 13.42 -0.33 -10.46
CA PRO A 59 12.04 -0.39 -9.99
C PRO A 59 11.65 -1.86 -9.75
N VAL A 60 11.15 -2.14 -8.54
CA VAL A 60 10.79 -3.50 -8.10
C VAL A 60 9.35 -3.61 -7.59
N GLY A 61 8.65 -2.49 -7.41
CA GLY A 61 7.30 -2.51 -6.85
C GLY A 61 6.59 -1.17 -6.89
N PHE A 62 5.41 -1.16 -6.28
CA PHE A 62 4.51 -0.02 -6.20
C PHE A 62 3.82 0.00 -4.84
N VAL A 63 3.59 1.19 -4.31
CA VAL A 63 2.75 1.43 -3.14
C VAL A 63 1.81 2.60 -3.41
N MET A 64 0.58 2.50 -2.92
CA MET A 64 -0.34 3.63 -2.81
C MET A 64 -0.77 3.76 -1.35
N ILE A 65 -0.38 4.87 -0.73
CA ILE A 65 -0.81 5.26 0.61
C ILE A 65 -1.95 6.26 0.47
N THR A 66 -2.89 6.27 1.40
CA THR A 66 -4.01 7.22 1.44
C THR A 66 -4.26 7.68 2.88
N TYR A 67 -5.02 8.76 3.06
CA TYR A 67 -5.40 9.28 4.37
C TYR A 67 -6.88 9.65 4.39
N GLY A 68 -7.60 9.20 5.43
CA GLY A 68 -9.01 9.49 5.68
C GLY A 68 -10.00 8.69 4.81
N ILE A 69 -9.83 8.72 3.48
CA ILE A 69 -10.75 8.10 2.52
C ILE A 69 -10.02 7.18 1.55
N THR A 70 -10.59 6.00 1.33
CA THR A 70 -10.10 5.00 0.36
C THR A 70 -11.17 4.56 -0.65
N GLY A 71 -12.44 4.91 -0.41
CA GLY A 71 -13.59 4.47 -1.19
C GLY A 71 -14.92 4.80 -0.50
N TYR A 72 -15.98 4.06 -0.85
CA TYR A 72 -17.31 4.22 -0.26
C TYR A 72 -17.48 3.46 1.05
N ASP A 73 -17.00 2.22 1.11
CA ASP A 73 -17.04 1.38 2.30
C ASP A 73 -15.69 1.45 3.02
N LEU A 74 -15.72 1.93 4.26
CA LEU A 74 -14.52 2.20 5.06
C LEU A 74 -14.65 1.56 6.44
N PRO A 75 -13.55 1.03 7.01
CA PRO A 75 -13.55 0.63 8.40
C PRO A 75 -13.73 1.83 9.33
N SER A 76 -14.19 1.57 10.55
CA SER A 76 -14.48 2.60 11.56
C SER A 76 -13.27 3.49 11.90
N ILE A 77 -12.06 2.96 11.71
CA ILE A 77 -10.78 3.63 11.98
C ILE A 77 -10.27 4.48 10.80
N ALA A 78 -10.98 4.53 9.66
CA ALA A 78 -10.44 5.13 8.44
C ALA A 78 -10.27 6.65 8.55
N ASP A 79 -11.20 7.32 9.23
CA ASP A 79 -11.13 8.76 9.44
C ASP A 79 -9.85 9.14 10.20
N SER A 80 -9.19 10.20 9.72
CA SER A 80 -7.92 10.68 10.27
C SER A 80 -6.80 9.62 10.43
N SER A 81 -6.84 8.54 9.63
CA SER A 81 -5.84 7.48 9.63
C SER A 81 -5.19 7.28 8.27
N TYR A 82 -3.96 6.77 8.26
CA TYR A 82 -3.30 6.34 7.03
C TYR A 82 -3.74 4.93 6.64
N CYS A 83 -3.77 4.66 5.34
CA CYS A 83 -4.01 3.33 4.79
C CYS A 83 -2.96 3.00 3.74
N ILE A 84 -2.32 1.83 3.85
CA ILE A 84 -1.52 1.24 2.77
C ILE A 84 -2.50 0.50 1.85
N LEU A 85 -3.14 1.27 0.96
CA LEU A 85 -4.24 0.78 0.11
C LEU A 85 -3.77 -0.16 -0.99
N ARG A 86 -2.53 0.00 -1.45
CA ARG A 86 -1.86 -0.92 -2.38
C ARG A 86 -0.42 -1.11 -1.95
N LEU A 87 0.03 -2.37 -1.94
CA LEU A 87 1.44 -2.72 -1.83
C LEU A 87 1.70 -3.90 -2.75
N MET A 88 2.67 -3.75 -3.63
CA MET A 88 2.99 -4.74 -4.65
C MET A 88 4.50 -4.78 -4.89
N ILE A 89 5.04 -6.00 -4.90
CA ILE A 89 6.39 -6.29 -5.39
C ILE A 89 6.23 -7.16 -6.64
N ASP A 90 6.89 -6.77 -7.72
CA ASP A 90 6.86 -7.51 -8.97
C ASP A 90 7.40 -8.93 -8.79
N HIS A 91 6.75 -9.89 -9.43
CA HIS A 91 6.99 -11.32 -9.26
C HIS A 91 8.46 -11.72 -9.44
N GLN A 92 9.21 -11.04 -10.31
CA GLN A 92 10.63 -11.34 -10.57
C GLN A 92 11.52 -11.02 -9.36
N TYR A 93 11.03 -10.17 -8.45
CA TYR A 93 11.75 -9.67 -7.28
C TYR A 93 11.15 -10.11 -5.95
N GLN A 94 10.12 -10.96 -5.96
CA GLN A 94 9.54 -11.54 -4.75
C GLN A 94 10.50 -12.53 -4.07
N ASN A 95 10.22 -12.89 -2.80
CA ASN A 95 11.02 -13.79 -1.97
C ASN A 95 12.46 -13.33 -1.68
N ARG A 96 12.78 -12.05 -1.93
CA ARG A 96 14.09 -11.42 -1.64
C ARG A 96 14.08 -10.48 -0.42
N GLY A 97 12.95 -10.44 0.31
CA GLY A 97 12.78 -9.55 1.46
C GLY A 97 12.42 -8.09 1.11
N TYR A 98 12.20 -7.76 -0.17
CA TYR A 98 11.92 -6.39 -0.60
C TYR A 98 10.59 -5.85 -0.07
N GLY A 99 9.55 -6.70 0.04
CA GLY A 99 8.28 -6.27 0.63
C GLY A 99 8.43 -5.84 2.10
N ARG A 100 9.23 -6.59 2.88
CA ARG A 100 9.54 -6.24 4.27
C ARG A 100 10.31 -4.93 4.35
N GLN A 101 11.36 -4.77 3.53
CA GLN A 101 12.14 -3.52 3.50
C GLN A 101 11.29 -2.33 3.02
N ALA A 102 10.36 -2.53 2.07
CA ALA A 102 9.45 -1.50 1.62
C ALA A 102 8.49 -1.03 2.73
N ILE A 103 7.95 -1.94 3.56
CA ILE A 103 7.09 -1.55 4.69
C ILE A 103 7.84 -0.64 5.67
N VAL A 104 9.13 -0.87 5.92
CA VAL A 104 9.94 0.02 6.76
C VAL A 104 9.92 1.45 6.20
N GLU A 105 10.29 1.63 4.93
CA GLU A 105 10.31 2.94 4.27
C GLU A 105 8.91 3.59 4.20
N ILE A 106 7.87 2.78 3.99
CA ILE A 106 6.47 3.23 3.96
C ILE A 106 6.04 3.77 5.33
N LEU A 107 6.35 3.04 6.41
CA LEU A 107 6.01 3.46 7.76
C LEU A 107 6.83 4.68 8.20
N GLU A 108 8.10 4.78 7.80
CA GLU A 108 8.90 5.99 8.01
C GLU A 108 8.29 7.19 7.30
N TYR A 109 7.86 7.03 6.04
CA TYR A 109 7.14 8.09 5.33
C TYR A 109 5.83 8.48 6.03
N ILE A 110 5.01 7.51 6.45
CA ILE A 110 3.73 7.76 7.14
C ILE A 110 3.94 8.52 8.45
N ARG A 111 5.00 8.20 9.22
CA ARG A 111 5.34 8.89 10.48
C ARG A 111 5.80 10.33 10.29
N THR A 112 6.02 10.78 9.06
CA THR A 112 6.20 12.22 8.76
C THR A 112 4.88 13.00 8.71
N TYR A 113 3.75 12.30 8.83
CA TYR A 113 2.39 12.86 8.80
C TYR A 113 2.11 13.71 7.54
N PRO A 114 2.34 13.19 6.31
CA PRO A 114 2.28 13.97 5.08
C PRO A 114 0.89 14.53 4.73
N ALA A 115 -0.18 13.99 5.32
CA ALA A 115 -1.56 14.48 5.19
C ALA A 115 -2.15 15.03 6.52
N GLY A 116 -1.40 14.97 7.61
CA GLY A 116 -1.86 15.35 8.95
C GLY A 116 -1.65 14.27 10.01
N PRO A 117 -1.91 14.60 11.28
CA PRO A 117 -1.79 13.66 12.40
C PRO A 117 -2.67 12.42 12.21
N ALA A 118 -2.17 11.28 12.66
CA ALA A 118 -2.89 10.02 12.65
C ALA A 118 -2.51 9.19 13.87
N GLN A 119 -3.50 8.53 14.47
CA GLN A 119 -3.26 7.52 15.49
C GLN A 119 -2.95 6.16 14.86
N TYR A 120 -3.54 5.85 13.71
CA TYR A 120 -3.44 4.54 13.10
C TYR A 120 -2.96 4.57 11.65
N CYS A 121 -2.28 3.48 11.29
CA CYS A 121 -2.12 3.03 9.92
C CYS A 121 -2.81 1.67 9.76
N TRP A 122 -3.64 1.49 8.74
CA TRP A 122 -4.36 0.24 8.52
C TRP A 122 -4.16 -0.34 7.13
N ILE A 123 -4.44 -1.64 7.02
CA ILE A 123 -4.35 -2.42 5.78
C ILE A 123 -5.54 -3.37 5.75
N SER A 124 -6.19 -3.50 4.58
CA SER A 124 -7.12 -4.59 4.32
C SER A 124 -6.37 -5.73 3.61
N TYR A 125 -6.68 -6.98 3.96
CA TYR A 125 -6.08 -8.13 3.28
C TYR A 125 -7.03 -9.32 3.26
N SER A 126 -6.94 -10.13 2.19
CA SER A 126 -7.69 -11.39 2.10
C SER A 126 -7.29 -12.35 3.25
N PRO A 127 -8.26 -12.96 3.96
CA PRO A 127 -7.99 -13.98 4.99
C PRO A 127 -7.12 -15.15 4.50
N GLU A 128 -7.16 -15.46 3.21
CA GLU A 128 -6.39 -16.53 2.57
C GLU A 128 -4.91 -16.15 2.37
N ASN A 129 -4.58 -14.86 2.40
CA ASN A 129 -3.21 -14.38 2.24
C ASN A 129 -2.42 -14.44 3.55
N VAL A 130 -2.16 -15.67 4.01
CA VAL A 130 -1.40 -15.97 5.25
C VAL A 130 0.00 -15.34 5.24
N SER A 131 0.60 -15.17 4.06
CA SER A 131 1.91 -14.53 3.93
C SER A 131 1.85 -13.04 4.27
N ALA A 132 0.86 -12.32 3.74
CA ALA A 132 0.64 -10.91 4.07
C ALA A 132 0.32 -10.72 5.55
N LYS A 133 -0.55 -11.57 6.11
CA LYS A 133 -0.86 -11.55 7.55
C LYS A 133 0.40 -11.60 8.42
N LYS A 134 1.23 -12.62 8.23
CA LYS A 134 2.48 -12.80 9.00
C LYS A 134 3.45 -11.64 8.79
N LEU A 135 3.50 -11.08 7.58
CA LEU A 135 4.31 -9.91 7.30
C LEU A 135 3.84 -8.70 8.12
N TYR A 136 2.55 -8.39 8.10
CA TYR A 136 1.99 -7.25 8.84
C TYR A 136 2.14 -7.43 10.36
N GLU A 137 1.83 -8.61 10.89
CA GLU A 137 2.05 -8.95 12.30
C GLU A 137 3.50 -8.72 12.74
N SER A 138 4.48 -9.02 11.86
CA SER A 138 5.91 -8.79 12.17
C SER A 138 6.30 -7.32 12.33
N PHE A 139 5.43 -6.40 11.90
CA PHE A 139 5.56 -4.95 12.09
C PHE A 139 4.68 -4.41 13.21
N GLY A 140 3.97 -5.28 13.94
CA GLY A 140 3.09 -4.88 15.04
C GLY A 140 1.66 -4.54 14.62
N PHE A 141 1.26 -4.84 13.38
CA PHE A 141 -0.15 -4.77 13.01
C PHE A 141 -0.95 -5.85 13.74
N VAL A 142 -2.14 -5.49 14.19
CA VAL A 142 -3.06 -6.38 14.88
C VAL A 142 -4.44 -6.29 14.23
N ASP A 143 -5.09 -7.44 14.00
CA ASP A 143 -6.45 -7.47 13.45
C ASP A 143 -7.42 -6.77 14.41
N ASN A 144 -8.20 -5.82 13.90
CA ASN A 144 -9.16 -5.06 14.74
C ASN A 144 -10.55 -5.72 14.79
N GLY A 145 -10.74 -6.82 14.05
CA GLY A 145 -11.98 -7.58 13.98
C GLY A 145 -13.00 -7.08 12.95
N GLU A 146 -12.75 -5.96 12.27
CA GLU A 146 -13.59 -5.47 11.17
C GLU A 146 -13.30 -6.24 9.88
N ILE A 147 -14.33 -6.37 9.04
CA ILE A 147 -14.27 -6.98 7.72
C ILE A 147 -14.88 -6.01 6.72
N CYS A 148 -14.15 -5.65 5.67
CA CYS A 148 -14.64 -4.82 4.58
C CYS A 148 -14.41 -5.56 3.26
N HIS A 149 -15.45 -5.76 2.45
CA HIS A 149 -15.36 -6.47 1.17
C HIS A 149 -14.68 -7.85 1.27
N ASP A 150 -15.03 -8.64 2.28
CA ASP A 150 -14.43 -9.96 2.59
C ASP A 150 -12.93 -9.91 2.98
N GLU A 151 -12.35 -8.72 3.16
CA GLU A 151 -10.99 -8.51 3.64
C GLU A 151 -10.96 -8.17 5.14
N LEU A 152 -10.00 -8.76 5.86
CA LEU A 152 -9.74 -8.44 7.26
C LEU A 152 -9.01 -7.11 7.37
N ILE A 153 -9.36 -6.32 8.38
CA ILE A 153 -8.68 -5.06 8.69
C ILE A 153 -7.66 -5.28 9.80
N THR A 154 -6.41 -4.92 9.52
CA THR A 154 -5.31 -4.95 10.47
C THR A 154 -4.74 -3.57 10.68
N VAL A 155 -4.44 -3.22 11.93
CA VAL A 155 -4.12 -1.85 12.35
C VAL A 155 -2.79 -1.80 13.11
N LEU A 156 -2.02 -0.75 12.84
CA LEU A 156 -0.81 -0.38 13.56
C LEU A 156 -1.05 0.98 14.22
N GLU A 157 -0.77 1.09 15.52
CA GLU A 157 -0.67 2.37 16.21
C GLU A 157 0.69 3.02 15.88
N LEU A 158 0.66 4.29 15.43
CA LEU A 158 1.79 4.94 14.74
C LEU A 158 2.92 5.46 15.65
#